data_AF-A0A840D450-F1
#
_entry.id   AF-A0A840D450-F1
#
_cell.length_a   1.000
_cell.length_b   1.000
_cell.length_c   1.000
_cell.angle_alpha   90.00
_cell.angle_beta   90.00
_cell.angle_gamma   90.00
#
_symmetry.space_group_name_H-M   'P 1'
#
loop_
_entity.id
_entity.type
_entity.pdbx_description
1 polymer ?
#
loop_
_entity_poly.entity_id
_entity_poly.type
_entity_poly.pdbx_seq_one_letter_code
_entity_poly.pdbx_strand_id
1 'polypeptide(L)'
;MKNIFRKKGNFRNAIFVFLIAFSAFLAFEPLFASLKQNAAQEFASAIFGTIFAAVITMVLLSKQTETEEEKSRNEKVFEEKLTLYNLAIDTLQDIFKKADDDNQVEMKRSDLVDLEFILAKLIMIADEKTIHEFRMIYQGITRNYEPETRLLRLTSADKHTIFRFSDYCRKELGLWDKNIEAEILEDIVLDGELFYHLQEEEHFSPDILGTLKDIYGFLVFNLSIPLQQVTFGADGFEVSRSDNEKEPFVKCKLTDEGLVVTLKNTSHKLKHFKYDHANTLRIGNKDRTKFLEDFANLKKALILSKNS
;
A
#
# COMPACT_ATOMS: atom_id res chain seq x y z
N MET A 1 12.77 -15.87 -9.83
CA MET A 1 14.09 -16.23 -9.22
C MET A 1 13.99 -16.70 -7.74
N LYS A 2 12.79 -17.08 -7.24
CA LYS A 2 12.55 -17.46 -5.83
C LYS A 2 12.69 -18.97 -5.54
N ASN A 3 12.77 -19.82 -6.57
CA ASN A 3 12.77 -21.29 -6.44
C ASN A 3 14.16 -21.93 -6.24
N ILE A 4 15.26 -21.18 -6.38
CA ILE A 4 16.63 -21.73 -6.21
C ILE A 4 17.08 -21.68 -4.74
N PHE A 5 16.58 -20.73 -3.94
CA PHE A 5 16.96 -20.62 -2.53
C PHE A 5 16.33 -21.66 -1.61
N ARG A 6 15.20 -22.28 -2.01
CA ARG A 6 14.57 -23.35 -1.21
C ARG A 6 15.35 -24.67 -1.24
N LYS A 7 16.14 -24.91 -2.30
CA LYS A 7 16.92 -26.16 -2.48
C LYS A 7 18.25 -26.17 -1.70
N LYS A 8 18.81 -24.98 -1.40
CA LYS A 8 20.10 -24.82 -0.72
C LYS A 8 20.04 -25.09 0.79
N GLY A 9 18.89 -24.87 1.42
CA GLY A 9 18.67 -25.14 2.86
C GLY A 9 18.73 -26.63 3.22
N ASN A 10 18.11 -27.49 2.39
CA ASN A 10 18.09 -28.93 2.64
C ASN A 10 19.47 -29.59 2.55
N PHE A 11 20.32 -29.15 1.60
CA PHE A 11 21.67 -29.69 1.46
C PHE A 11 22.57 -29.33 2.66
N ARG A 12 22.45 -28.09 3.17
CA ARG A 12 23.20 -27.65 4.35
C ARG A 12 22.80 -28.43 5.60
N ASN A 13 21.49 -28.63 5.82
CA ASN A 13 21.00 -29.41 6.95
C ASN A 13 21.42 -30.89 6.86
N ALA A 14 21.41 -31.48 5.67
CA ALA A 14 21.89 -32.85 5.46
C ALA A 14 23.38 -33.01 5.81
N ILE A 15 24.22 -32.02 5.45
CA ILE A 15 25.64 -32.02 5.82
C ILE A 15 25.83 -31.93 7.34
N PHE A 16 25.05 -31.09 8.03
CA PHE A 16 25.12 -30.99 9.48
C PHE A 16 24.73 -32.30 10.17
N VAL A 17 23.65 -32.94 9.73
CA VAL A 17 23.21 -34.25 10.27
C VAL A 17 24.29 -35.32 10.03
N PHE A 18 24.88 -35.35 8.83
CA PHE A 18 25.96 -36.28 8.52
C PHE A 18 27.19 -36.07 9.41
N LEU A 19 27.61 -34.80 9.62
CA LEU A 19 28.74 -34.46 10.48
C LEU A 19 28.50 -34.86 11.94
N ILE A 20 27.30 -34.65 12.47
CA ILE A 20 26.93 -35.05 13.83
C ILE A 20 26.97 -36.57 13.97
N ALA A 21 26.38 -37.31 13.02
CA ALA A 21 26.39 -38.77 13.03
C ALA A 21 27.81 -39.35 12.91
N PHE A 22 28.64 -38.79 12.04
CA PHE A 22 30.03 -39.20 11.83
C PHE A 22 30.89 -38.90 13.07
N SER A 23 30.70 -37.73 13.69
CA SER A 23 31.43 -37.35 14.90
C SER A 23 31.03 -38.22 16.10
N ALA A 24 29.75 -38.56 16.24
CA ALA A 24 29.28 -39.47 17.27
C ALA A 24 29.89 -40.88 17.07
N PHE A 25 29.90 -41.40 15.85
CA PHE A 25 30.50 -42.70 15.55
C PHE A 25 31.98 -42.77 15.98
N LEU A 26 32.79 -41.78 15.62
CA LEU A 26 34.20 -41.71 16.00
C LEU A 26 34.43 -41.53 17.49
N ALA A 27 33.57 -40.76 18.17
CA ALA A 27 33.71 -40.49 19.61
C ALA A 27 33.45 -41.74 20.47
N PHE A 28 32.54 -42.62 20.05
CA PHE A 28 32.15 -43.80 20.82
C PHE A 28 32.91 -45.08 20.43
N GLU A 29 33.55 -45.13 19.26
CA GLU A 29 34.43 -46.22 18.83
C GLU A 29 35.47 -46.68 19.89
N PRO A 30 36.26 -45.79 20.53
CA PRO A 30 37.22 -46.21 21.57
C PRO A 30 36.56 -46.75 22.85
N LEU A 31 35.32 -46.32 23.15
CA LEU A 31 34.52 -46.82 24.27
C LEU A 31 34.04 -48.26 24.01
N PHE A 32 33.70 -48.58 22.76
CA PHE A 32 33.32 -49.93 22.37
C PHE A 32 34.53 -50.88 22.28
N ALA A 33 35.67 -50.41 21.76
CA ALA A 33 36.90 -51.18 21.65
C ALA A 33 37.51 -51.57 23.01
N SER A 34 37.16 -50.87 24.08
CA SER A 34 37.61 -51.18 25.45
C SER A 34 36.79 -52.29 26.12
N LEU A 35 35.70 -52.76 25.50
CA LEU A 35 34.95 -53.94 25.94
C LEU A 35 35.66 -55.21 25.44
N LYS A 36 36.27 -55.97 26.35
CA LYS A 36 37.11 -57.15 26.05
C LYS A 36 36.39 -58.35 25.42
N GLN A 37 35.08 -58.28 25.18
CA GLN A 37 34.27 -59.42 24.75
C GLN A 37 33.39 -59.01 23.56
N ASN A 38 33.54 -59.72 22.42
CA ASN A 38 32.87 -59.38 21.16
C ASN A 38 31.34 -59.25 21.30
N ALA A 39 30.71 -60.15 22.05
CA ALA A 39 29.27 -60.12 22.28
C ALA A 39 28.81 -58.88 23.10
N ALA A 40 29.62 -58.44 24.07
CA ALA A 40 29.31 -57.25 24.86
C ALA A 40 29.46 -55.96 24.02
N GLN A 41 30.43 -55.95 23.10
CA GLN A 41 30.64 -54.85 22.16
C GLN A 41 29.48 -54.73 21.17
N GLU A 42 29.05 -55.83 20.56
CA GLU A 42 27.89 -55.84 19.65
C GLU A 42 26.61 -55.39 20.36
N PHE A 43 26.35 -55.92 21.56
CA PHE A 43 25.17 -55.56 22.34
C PHE A 43 25.17 -54.08 22.77
N ALA A 44 26.30 -53.57 23.26
CA ALA A 44 26.44 -52.16 23.64
C ALA A 44 26.28 -51.21 22.44
N SER A 45 26.85 -51.58 21.29
CA SER A 45 26.73 -50.79 20.06
C SER A 45 25.29 -50.73 19.55
N ALA A 46 24.54 -51.83 19.64
CA ALA A 46 23.13 -51.90 19.23
C ALA A 46 22.23 -51.04 20.14
N ILE A 47 22.43 -51.10 21.47
CA ILE A 47 21.68 -50.26 22.42
C ILE A 47 22.01 -48.79 22.19
N PHE A 48 23.29 -48.45 22.03
CA PHE A 48 23.70 -47.07 21.82
C PHE A 48 23.13 -46.50 20.52
N GLY A 49 23.21 -47.24 19.41
CA GLY A 49 22.61 -46.86 18.14
C GLY A 49 21.10 -46.65 18.25
N THR A 50 20.42 -47.49 19.01
CA THR A 50 18.97 -47.37 19.26
C THR A 50 18.63 -46.13 20.09
N ILE A 51 19.36 -45.89 21.20
CA ILE A 51 19.16 -44.70 22.04
C ILE A 51 19.46 -43.42 21.23
N PHE A 52 20.55 -43.42 20.47
CA PHE A 52 20.93 -42.29 19.64
C PHE A 52 19.87 -41.98 18.57
N ALA A 53 19.35 -43.01 17.88
CA ALA A 53 18.26 -42.85 16.93
C ALA A 53 16.98 -42.32 17.59
N ALA A 54 16.64 -42.80 18.79
CA ALA A 54 15.48 -42.33 19.55
C ALA A 54 15.62 -40.84 19.94
N VAL A 55 16.80 -40.43 20.42
CA VAL A 55 17.10 -39.03 20.78
C VAL A 55 17.05 -38.12 19.55
N ILE A 56 17.67 -38.51 18.42
CA ILE A 56 17.60 -37.73 17.17
C ILE A 56 16.15 -37.59 16.71
N THR A 57 15.39 -38.69 16.72
CA THR A 57 13.98 -38.66 16.29
C THR A 57 13.16 -37.72 17.17
N MET A 58 13.40 -37.73 18.48
CA MET A 58 12.75 -36.78 19.41
C MET A 58 13.12 -35.33 19.10
N VAL A 59 14.39 -35.03 18.81
CA VAL A 59 14.85 -33.68 18.42
C VAL A 59 14.21 -33.24 17.11
N LEU A 60 14.15 -34.12 16.11
CA LEU A 60 13.52 -33.83 14.81
C LEU A 60 12.02 -33.59 14.96
N LEU A 61 11.31 -34.44 15.71
CA LEU A 61 9.89 -34.28 15.99
C LEU A 61 9.62 -32.96 16.70
N SER A 62 10.39 -32.63 17.74
CA SER A 62 10.25 -31.37 18.48
C SER A 62 10.42 -30.15 17.58
N LYS A 63 11.34 -30.20 16.60
CA LYS A 63 11.54 -29.10 15.65
C LYS A 63 10.42 -28.98 14.63
N GLN A 64 9.87 -30.12 14.20
CA GLN A 64 8.70 -30.14 13.33
C GLN A 64 7.47 -29.57 14.04
N THR A 65 7.21 -29.97 15.29
CA THR A 65 6.10 -29.42 16.09
C THR A 65 6.26 -27.93 16.38
N GLU A 66 7.46 -27.45 16.74
CA GLU A 66 7.71 -26.00 16.91
C GLU A 66 7.38 -25.23 15.62
N THR A 67 7.81 -25.75 14.47
CA THR A 67 7.52 -25.13 13.16
C THR A 67 6.02 -25.13 12.84
N GLU A 68 5.31 -26.21 13.19
CA GLU A 68 3.88 -26.36 12.99
C GLU A 68 3.08 -25.43 13.92
N GLU A 69 3.50 -25.29 15.17
CA GLU A 69 2.93 -24.34 16.13
C GLU A 69 3.14 -22.89 15.67
N GLU A 70 4.34 -22.54 15.21
CA GLU A 70 4.61 -21.22 14.63
C GLU A 70 3.75 -20.97 13.39
N LYS A 71 3.62 -21.96 12.51
CA LYS A 71 2.76 -21.87 11.33
C LYS A 71 1.30 -21.66 11.73
N SER A 72 0.79 -22.46 12.66
CA SER A 72 -0.59 -22.35 13.16
C SER A 72 -0.84 -20.99 13.83
N ARG A 73 0.10 -20.50 14.63
CA ARG A 73 0.04 -19.16 15.22
C ARG A 73 0.00 -18.09 14.13
N ASN A 74 0.88 -18.18 13.13
CA ASN A 74 0.94 -17.21 12.04
C ASN A 74 -0.32 -17.23 11.16
N GLU A 75 -0.91 -18.41 10.92
CA GLU A 75 -2.20 -18.56 10.24
C GLU A 75 -3.32 -17.88 11.01
N LYS A 76 -3.44 -18.13 12.32
CA LYS A 76 -4.44 -17.46 13.17
C LYS A 76 -4.26 -15.95 13.21
N VAL A 77 -3.02 -15.48 13.36
CA VAL A 77 -2.70 -14.05 13.34
C VAL A 77 -3.08 -13.42 11.99
N PHE A 78 -2.85 -14.13 10.88
CA PHE A 78 -3.26 -13.67 9.56
C PHE A 78 -4.79 -13.55 9.44
N GLU A 79 -5.55 -14.53 9.92
CA GLU A 79 -7.02 -14.50 9.92
C GLU A 79 -7.57 -13.34 10.77
N GLU A 80 -7.00 -13.13 11.96
CA GLU A 80 -7.38 -12.02 12.85
C GLU A 80 -7.03 -10.65 12.23
N LYS A 81 -5.88 -10.53 11.56
CA LYS A 81 -5.52 -9.32 10.79
C LYS A 81 -6.55 -9.04 9.71
N LEU A 82 -6.88 -10.05 8.90
CA LEU A 82 -7.86 -9.90 7.82
C LEU A 82 -9.23 -9.47 8.35
N THR A 83 -9.66 -10.09 9.45
CA THR A 83 -10.94 -9.77 10.11
C THR A 83 -10.97 -8.33 10.61
N LEU A 84 -9.88 -7.88 11.26
CA LEU A 84 -9.76 -6.52 11.75
C LEU A 84 -9.67 -5.48 10.62
N TYR A 85 -8.93 -5.77 9.55
CA TYR A 85 -8.84 -4.87 8.40
C TYR A 85 -10.18 -4.72 7.69
N ASN A 86 -10.93 -5.81 7.50
CA ASN A 86 -12.28 -5.74 6.95
C ASN A 86 -13.20 -4.92 7.85
N LEU A 87 -13.20 -5.17 9.17
CA LEU A 87 -13.98 -4.36 10.12
C LEU A 87 -13.65 -2.87 10.02
N ALA A 88 -12.36 -2.53 9.89
CA ALA A 88 -11.92 -1.15 9.75
C ALA A 88 -12.47 -0.51 8.46
N ILE A 89 -12.36 -1.21 7.33
CA ILE A 89 -12.85 -0.74 6.03
C ILE A 89 -14.38 -0.64 6.02
N ASP A 90 -15.09 -1.64 6.53
CA ASP A 90 -16.56 -1.65 6.58
C ASP A 90 -17.09 -0.50 7.44
N THR A 91 -16.47 -0.26 8.60
CA THR A 91 -16.82 0.87 9.48
C THR A 91 -16.63 2.21 8.77
N LEU A 92 -15.51 2.38 8.07
CA LEU A 92 -15.25 3.58 7.28
C LEU A 92 -16.24 3.70 6.12
N GLN A 93 -16.50 2.61 5.39
CA GLN A 93 -17.47 2.60 4.30
C GLN A 93 -18.87 3.03 4.77
N ASP A 94 -19.32 2.56 5.93
CA ASP A 94 -20.62 2.91 6.48
C ASP A 94 -20.72 4.36 6.96
N ILE A 95 -19.60 4.98 7.34
CA ILE A 95 -19.53 6.44 7.57
C ILE A 95 -19.68 7.17 6.23
N PHE A 96 -18.90 6.78 5.22
CA PHE A 96 -18.85 7.48 3.94
C PHE A 96 -20.13 7.31 3.08
N LYS A 97 -20.84 6.18 3.21
CA LYS A 97 -22.13 5.95 2.53
C LYS A 97 -23.23 6.93 2.96
N LYS A 98 -23.10 7.54 4.14
CA LYS A 98 -24.09 8.49 4.69
C LYS A 98 -23.88 9.93 4.18
N ALA A 99 -22.90 10.14 3.31
CA ALA A 99 -22.60 11.47 2.78
C ALA A 99 -23.75 11.97 1.90
N ASP A 100 -24.16 13.21 2.12
CA ASP A 100 -25.09 13.93 1.24
C ASP A 100 -24.38 14.57 0.03
N ASP A 101 -25.14 15.26 -0.81
CA ASP A 101 -24.64 15.93 -2.03
C ASP A 101 -23.59 17.04 -1.73
N ASP A 102 -23.49 17.50 -0.48
CA ASP A 102 -22.51 18.49 0.00
C ASP A 102 -21.30 17.85 0.71
N ASN A 103 -21.12 16.51 0.60
CA ASN A 103 -20.11 15.71 1.30
C ASN A 103 -20.17 15.81 2.84
N GLN A 104 -21.35 16.08 3.41
CA GLN A 104 -21.55 16.11 4.85
C GLN A 104 -22.14 14.78 5.33
N VAL A 105 -21.65 14.31 6.47
CA VAL A 105 -22.11 13.08 7.13
C VAL A 105 -22.60 13.42 8.52
N GLU A 106 -23.85 13.10 8.82
CA GLU A 106 -24.29 13.06 10.22
C GLU A 106 -23.65 11.84 10.91
N MET A 107 -22.74 12.11 11.85
CA MET A 107 -21.96 11.09 12.53
C MET A 107 -22.26 11.07 14.03
N LYS A 108 -22.61 9.89 14.53
CA LYS A 108 -22.85 9.71 15.97
C LYS A 108 -21.52 9.66 16.69
N ARG A 109 -21.50 10.11 17.95
CA ARG A 109 -20.33 9.96 18.82
C ARG A 109 -19.89 8.50 18.99
N SER A 110 -20.82 7.54 18.94
CA SER A 110 -20.52 6.11 18.94
C SER A 110 -19.59 5.71 17.80
N ASP A 111 -19.77 6.30 16.62
CA ASP A 111 -19.00 5.97 15.43
C ASP A 111 -17.52 6.40 15.61
N LEU A 112 -17.27 7.51 16.32
CA LEU A 112 -15.90 7.93 16.68
C LEU A 112 -15.26 6.97 17.69
N VAL A 113 -16.04 6.52 18.69
CA VAL A 113 -15.59 5.54 19.68
C VAL A 113 -15.24 4.22 18.99
N ASP A 114 -16.03 3.78 18.02
CA ASP A 114 -15.74 2.57 17.25
C ASP A 114 -14.39 2.68 16.52
N LEU A 115 -14.12 3.83 15.88
CA LEU A 115 -12.81 4.09 15.25
C LEU A 115 -11.65 4.09 16.27
N GLU A 116 -11.84 4.63 17.46
CA GLU A 116 -10.83 4.60 18.54
C GLU A 116 -10.50 3.15 18.95
N PHE A 117 -11.52 2.32 19.11
CA PHE A 117 -11.33 0.91 19.45
C PHE A 117 -10.73 0.10 18.30
N ILE A 118 -11.04 0.44 17.05
CA ILE A 118 -10.36 -0.16 15.88
C ILE A 118 -8.88 0.20 15.90
N LEU A 119 -8.53 1.48 16.13
CA LEU A 119 -7.13 1.89 16.26
C LEU A 119 -6.41 1.16 17.40
N ALA A 120 -7.06 1.00 18.56
CA ALA A 120 -6.52 0.25 19.68
C ALA A 120 -6.26 -1.23 19.33
N LYS A 121 -7.20 -1.88 18.61
CA LYS A 121 -7.03 -3.25 18.12
C LYS A 121 -5.91 -3.35 17.08
N LEU A 122 -5.77 -2.36 16.19
CA LEU A 122 -4.70 -2.32 15.20
C LEU A 122 -3.32 -2.24 15.87
N ILE A 123 -3.18 -1.47 16.95
CA ILE A 123 -1.93 -1.40 17.74
C ILE A 123 -1.50 -2.78 18.28
N MET A 124 -2.44 -3.70 18.52
CA MET A 124 -2.12 -5.02 19.06
C MET A 124 -1.56 -6.00 18.02
N ILE A 125 -1.90 -5.84 16.74
CA ILE A 125 -1.67 -6.89 15.74
C ILE A 125 -1.05 -6.39 14.43
N ALA A 126 -1.23 -5.12 14.07
CA ALA A 126 -0.81 -4.57 12.79
C ALA A 126 0.61 -3.98 12.82
N ASP A 127 1.21 -3.82 11.64
CA ASP A 127 2.52 -3.18 11.49
C ASP A 127 2.42 -1.65 11.65
N GLU A 128 3.55 -1.02 11.99
CA GLU A 128 3.62 0.43 12.30
C GLU A 128 3.05 1.32 11.19
N LYS A 129 3.26 0.97 9.92
CA LYS A 129 2.77 1.76 8.77
C LYS A 129 1.25 1.67 8.62
N THR A 130 0.68 0.49 8.82
CA THR A 130 -0.76 0.25 8.80
C THR A 130 -1.44 1.02 9.94
N ILE A 131 -0.86 0.98 11.15
CA ILE A 131 -1.32 1.76 12.30
C ILE A 131 -1.23 3.26 12.01
N HIS A 132 -0.14 3.71 11.38
CA HIS A 132 0.08 5.11 11.04
C HIS A 132 -1.00 5.64 10.08
N GLU A 133 -1.29 4.94 8.98
CA GLU A 133 -2.33 5.40 8.04
C GLU A 133 -3.71 5.43 8.69
N PHE A 134 -4.09 4.40 9.48
CA PHE A 134 -5.38 4.43 10.17
C PHE A 134 -5.49 5.58 11.18
N ARG A 135 -4.39 5.90 11.88
CA ARG A 135 -4.32 7.08 12.75
C ARG A 135 -4.55 8.37 11.97
N MET A 136 -3.97 8.49 10.77
CA MET A 136 -4.19 9.66 9.92
C MET A 136 -5.66 9.81 9.52
N ILE A 137 -6.35 8.70 9.22
CA ILE A 137 -7.80 8.69 8.97
C ILE A 137 -8.57 9.19 10.20
N TYR A 138 -8.32 8.59 11.37
CA TYR A 138 -8.99 8.99 12.61
C TYR A 138 -8.76 10.46 12.96
N GLN A 139 -7.53 10.97 12.79
CA GLN A 139 -7.21 12.37 13.03
C GLN A 139 -7.90 13.31 12.03
N GLY A 140 -7.97 12.92 10.76
CA GLY A 140 -8.70 13.65 9.72
C GLY A 140 -10.18 13.77 10.06
N ILE A 141 -10.82 12.65 10.36
CA ILE A 141 -12.23 12.60 10.79
C ILE A 141 -12.46 13.46 12.03
N THR A 142 -11.63 13.29 13.07
CA THR A 142 -11.78 14.03 14.34
C THR A 142 -11.60 15.53 14.15
N ARG A 143 -10.68 15.97 13.27
CA ARG A 143 -10.46 17.39 12.95
C ARG A 143 -11.63 18.01 12.20
N ASN A 144 -12.28 17.23 11.33
CA ASN A 144 -13.36 17.69 10.45
C ASN A 144 -14.76 17.44 11.03
N TYR A 145 -14.84 16.89 12.24
CA TYR A 145 -16.08 16.63 12.96
C TYR A 145 -16.45 17.81 13.86
N GLU A 146 -17.66 18.33 13.68
CA GLU A 146 -18.25 19.36 14.52
C GLU A 146 -19.15 18.72 15.61
N PRO A 147 -18.76 18.74 16.90
CA PRO A 147 -19.52 18.03 17.95
C PRO A 147 -20.92 18.59 18.21
N GLU A 148 -21.12 19.89 17.95
CA GLU A 148 -22.37 20.61 18.20
C GLU A 148 -23.45 20.26 17.17
N THR A 149 -23.05 20.22 15.89
CA THR A 149 -23.92 19.90 14.76
C THR A 149 -23.94 18.39 14.47
N ARG A 150 -22.96 17.64 14.98
CA ARG A 150 -22.67 16.22 14.68
C ARG A 150 -22.38 15.98 13.21
N LEU A 151 -21.96 17.01 12.49
CA LEU A 151 -21.64 16.94 11.08
C LEU A 151 -20.14 16.71 10.92
N LEU A 152 -19.81 15.70 10.13
CA LEU A 152 -18.48 15.46 9.61
C LEU A 152 -18.44 15.97 8.17
N ARG A 153 -17.51 16.89 7.88
CA ARG A 153 -17.24 17.31 6.51
C ARG A 153 -16.20 16.37 5.92
N LEU A 154 -16.64 15.51 4.99
CA LEU A 154 -15.72 14.61 4.31
C LEU A 154 -14.99 15.34 3.21
N THR A 155 -13.70 15.05 3.14
CA THR A 155 -12.83 15.56 2.10
C THR A 155 -12.36 14.38 1.28
N SER A 156 -12.10 14.60 0.01
CA SER A 156 -11.68 13.52 -0.85
C SER A 156 -10.25 13.05 -0.53
N ALA A 157 -9.45 13.86 0.18
CA ALA A 157 -8.22 13.44 0.87
C ALA A 157 -8.47 12.32 1.91
N ASP A 158 -9.65 12.27 2.53
CA ASP A 158 -10.03 11.21 3.47
C ASP A 158 -10.22 9.89 2.72
N LYS A 159 -10.87 9.91 1.53
CA LYS A 159 -11.00 8.72 0.66
C LYS A 159 -9.62 8.18 0.26
N HIS A 160 -8.69 9.04 -0.14
CA HIS A 160 -7.32 8.63 -0.48
C HIS A 160 -6.59 7.95 0.69
N THR A 161 -6.81 8.41 1.91
CA THR A 161 -6.14 7.86 3.09
C THR A 161 -6.66 6.45 3.39
N ILE A 162 -7.94 6.17 3.13
CA ILE A 162 -8.52 4.82 3.21
C ILE A 162 -7.82 3.88 2.21
N PHE A 163 -7.65 4.33 0.97
CA PHE A 163 -6.98 3.55 -0.07
C PHE A 163 -5.51 3.26 0.26
N ARG A 164 -4.78 4.24 0.81
CA ARG A 164 -3.40 4.00 1.31
C ARG A 164 -3.39 3.01 2.47
N PHE A 165 -4.33 3.12 3.40
CA PHE A 165 -4.47 2.15 4.50
C PHE A 165 -4.68 0.72 3.94
N SER A 166 -5.60 0.54 2.98
CA SER A 166 -5.82 -0.76 2.33
C SER A 166 -4.57 -1.32 1.65
N ASP A 167 -3.75 -0.47 1.05
CA ASP A 167 -2.52 -0.90 0.40
C ASP A 167 -1.47 -1.40 1.42
N TYR A 168 -1.31 -0.69 2.54
CA TYR A 168 -0.45 -1.18 3.62
C TYR A 168 -0.97 -2.48 4.24
N CYS A 169 -2.29 -2.63 4.42
CA CYS A 169 -2.89 -3.90 4.84
C CYS A 169 -2.52 -5.03 3.87
N ARG A 170 -2.64 -4.79 2.56
CA ARG A 170 -2.30 -5.77 1.52
C ARG A 170 -0.82 -6.17 1.56
N LYS A 171 0.06 -5.19 1.78
CA LYS A 171 1.50 -5.41 1.93
C LYS A 171 1.84 -6.23 3.15
N GLU A 172 1.20 -5.93 4.27
CA GLU A 172 1.37 -6.65 5.52
C GLU A 172 0.88 -8.11 5.43
N LEU A 173 -0.20 -8.35 4.69
CA LEU A 173 -0.71 -9.69 4.37
C LEU A 173 0.18 -10.45 3.36
N GLY A 174 1.25 -9.84 2.85
CA GLY A 174 2.13 -10.46 1.85
C GLY A 174 1.50 -10.58 0.46
N LEU A 175 0.42 -9.84 0.20
CA LEU A 175 -0.31 -9.80 -1.07
C LEU A 175 0.18 -8.66 -1.99
N TRP A 176 1.27 -8.00 -1.63
CA TRP A 176 1.85 -6.92 -2.42
C TRP A 176 2.46 -7.43 -3.72
N ASP A 177 1.84 -7.02 -4.83
CA ASP A 177 2.44 -7.04 -6.16
C ASP A 177 2.61 -5.59 -6.63
N LYS A 178 3.82 -5.27 -7.14
CA LYS A 178 4.26 -3.93 -7.53
C LYS A 178 3.43 -3.30 -8.64
N ASN A 179 2.63 -4.07 -9.35
CA ASN A 179 1.85 -3.61 -10.50
C ASN A 179 0.45 -3.07 -10.14
N ILE A 180 -0.07 -3.33 -8.94
CA ILE A 180 -1.48 -3.02 -8.61
C ILE A 180 -1.68 -1.62 -8.02
N GLU A 181 -0.64 -1.05 -7.37
CA GLU A 181 -0.73 0.17 -6.55
C GLU A 181 -1.03 1.45 -7.33
N ALA A 182 -0.45 1.60 -8.53
CA ALA A 182 -0.58 2.83 -9.31
C ALA A 182 -1.64 2.74 -10.40
N GLU A 183 -2.15 1.56 -10.74
CA GLU A 183 -3.14 1.43 -11.82
C GLU A 183 -4.56 1.45 -11.24
N ILE A 184 -4.81 0.71 -10.14
CA ILE A 184 -6.15 0.56 -9.58
C ILE A 184 -6.57 1.76 -8.71
N LEU A 185 -5.65 2.35 -7.94
CA LEU A 185 -5.93 3.48 -7.05
C LEU A 185 -6.08 4.80 -7.83
N GLU A 186 -5.25 4.99 -8.86
CA GLU A 186 -5.40 6.09 -9.82
C GLU A 186 -6.71 5.90 -10.57
N ASP A 187 -6.95 4.78 -11.26
CA ASP A 187 -8.19 4.62 -12.04
C ASP A 187 -9.46 4.77 -11.19
N ILE A 188 -9.59 4.13 -10.01
CA ILE A 188 -10.85 4.19 -9.24
C ILE A 188 -11.12 5.59 -8.65
N VAL A 189 -10.09 6.31 -8.20
CA VAL A 189 -10.29 7.63 -7.58
C VAL A 189 -10.31 8.75 -8.62
N LEU A 190 -9.47 8.65 -9.65
CA LEU A 190 -9.52 9.54 -10.81
C LEU A 190 -10.87 9.38 -11.51
N ASP A 191 -11.37 8.16 -11.70
CA ASP A 191 -12.66 7.94 -12.36
C ASP A 191 -13.80 8.47 -11.48
N GLY A 192 -13.85 8.10 -10.20
CA GLY A 192 -14.97 8.49 -9.34
C GLY A 192 -15.14 10.00 -9.16
N GLU A 193 -14.06 10.76 -9.04
CA GLU A 193 -14.12 12.21 -8.78
C GLU A 193 -14.13 13.05 -10.06
N LEU A 194 -13.30 12.67 -11.03
CA LEU A 194 -13.21 13.39 -12.29
C LEU A 194 -14.48 13.14 -13.13
N PHE A 195 -15.07 11.93 -13.13
CA PHE A 195 -16.34 11.67 -13.84
C PHE A 195 -17.57 12.24 -13.13
N TYR A 196 -17.58 12.36 -11.80
CA TYR A 196 -18.73 12.95 -11.10
C TYR A 196 -18.84 14.46 -11.38
N HIS A 197 -17.71 15.15 -11.54
CA HIS A 197 -17.68 16.61 -11.75
C HIS A 197 -17.62 17.04 -13.23
N LEU A 198 -17.09 16.22 -14.14
CA LEU A 198 -17.13 16.46 -15.57
C LEU A 198 -18.47 15.97 -16.12
N GLN A 199 -19.53 16.75 -15.89
CA GLN A 199 -20.84 16.54 -16.51
C GLN A 199 -20.67 16.42 -18.03
N GLU A 200 -21.11 15.29 -18.59
CA GLU A 200 -21.24 14.99 -20.03
C GLU A 200 -19.98 14.46 -20.73
N GLU A 201 -19.73 13.14 -20.60
CA GLU A 201 -18.72 12.38 -21.34
C GLU A 201 -18.87 12.41 -22.88
N GLU A 202 -19.99 12.89 -23.43
CA GLU A 202 -20.30 12.74 -24.86
C GLU A 202 -19.45 13.61 -25.81
N HIS A 203 -18.58 14.50 -25.28
CA HIS A 203 -17.86 15.48 -26.12
C HIS A 203 -16.33 15.41 -26.11
N PHE A 204 -15.69 14.60 -25.26
CA PHE A 204 -14.22 14.58 -25.15
C PHE A 204 -13.57 13.26 -25.57
N SER A 205 -12.41 13.36 -26.22
CA SER A 205 -11.67 12.18 -26.68
C SER A 205 -11.05 11.39 -25.50
N PRO A 206 -11.01 10.04 -25.56
CA PRO A 206 -10.38 9.21 -24.52
C PRO A 206 -8.91 9.57 -24.26
N ASP A 207 -8.19 9.99 -25.29
CA ASP A 207 -6.78 10.40 -25.21
C ASP A 207 -6.58 11.66 -24.36
N ILE A 208 -7.51 12.61 -24.42
CA ILE A 208 -7.47 13.83 -23.61
C ILE A 208 -7.90 13.56 -22.18
N LEU A 209 -8.92 12.73 -21.98
CA LEU A 209 -9.30 12.26 -20.65
C LEU A 209 -8.12 11.56 -19.97
N GLY A 210 -7.43 10.66 -20.67
CA GLY A 210 -6.20 10.02 -20.17
C GLY A 210 -5.07 11.02 -19.85
N THR A 211 -4.96 12.09 -20.64
CA THR A 211 -3.97 13.16 -20.38
C THR A 211 -4.32 13.99 -19.15
N LEU A 212 -5.59 14.35 -18.98
CA LEU A 212 -6.09 15.07 -17.81
C LEU A 212 -5.93 14.22 -16.54
N LYS A 213 -6.26 12.92 -16.63
CA LYS A 213 -6.07 11.92 -15.57
C LYS A 213 -4.62 11.85 -15.10
N ASP A 214 -3.66 11.74 -16.02
CA ASP A 214 -2.23 11.71 -15.66
C ASP A 214 -1.80 12.96 -14.88
N ILE A 215 -2.24 14.15 -15.31
CA ILE A 215 -1.87 15.41 -14.64
C ILE A 215 -2.52 15.47 -13.26
N TYR A 216 -3.81 15.17 -13.15
CA TYR A 216 -4.54 15.15 -11.89
C TYR A 216 -3.91 14.13 -10.92
N GLY A 217 -3.65 12.91 -11.40
CA GLY A 217 -3.02 11.85 -10.63
C GLY A 217 -1.65 12.23 -10.10
N PHE A 218 -0.79 12.84 -10.94
CA PHE A 218 0.49 13.32 -10.45
C PHE A 218 0.37 14.39 -9.35
N LEU A 219 -0.56 15.33 -9.49
CA LEU A 219 -0.78 16.39 -8.49
C LEU A 219 -1.28 15.81 -7.17
N VAL A 220 -2.27 14.93 -7.22
CA VAL A 220 -2.91 14.38 -6.02
C VAL A 220 -2.05 13.31 -5.38
N PHE A 221 -1.58 12.32 -6.15
CA PHE A 221 -0.85 11.17 -5.61
C PHE A 221 0.63 11.45 -5.39
N ASN A 222 1.33 12.03 -6.36
CA ASN A 222 2.77 12.23 -6.24
C ASN A 222 3.14 13.51 -5.48
N LEU A 223 2.37 14.59 -5.62
CA LEU A 223 2.60 15.82 -4.85
C LEU A 223 1.79 15.90 -3.56
N SER A 224 0.95 14.90 -3.27
CA SER A 224 0.12 14.84 -2.06
C SER A 224 -0.69 16.12 -1.86
N ILE A 225 -1.26 16.66 -2.95
CA ILE A 225 -2.12 17.84 -2.88
C ILE A 225 -3.45 17.45 -2.22
N PRO A 226 -3.87 18.13 -1.13
CA PRO A 226 -5.18 17.94 -0.53
C PRO A 226 -6.29 18.36 -1.50
N LEU A 227 -7.39 17.62 -1.56
CA LEU A 227 -8.45 17.91 -2.52
C LEU A 227 -9.30 19.14 -2.21
N GLN A 228 -9.24 19.67 -0.99
CA GLN A 228 -9.76 21.01 -0.68
C GLN A 228 -9.07 22.09 -1.52
N GLN A 229 -7.84 21.81 -1.95
CA GLN A 229 -7.06 22.69 -2.81
C GLN A 229 -7.37 22.47 -4.28
N VAL A 230 -8.18 21.46 -4.63
CA VAL A 230 -8.61 21.20 -6.01
C VAL A 230 -10.06 21.66 -6.16
N THR A 231 -10.28 22.63 -7.04
CA THR A 231 -11.61 23.10 -7.40
C THR A 231 -11.98 22.53 -8.76
N PHE A 232 -13.00 21.70 -8.81
CA PHE A 232 -13.53 21.18 -10.07
C PHE A 232 -14.50 22.17 -10.71
N GLY A 233 -14.37 22.33 -12.02
CA GLY A 233 -15.34 23.01 -12.88
C GLY A 233 -15.90 22.02 -13.90
N ALA A 234 -16.93 22.45 -14.64
CA ALA A 234 -17.59 21.61 -15.64
C ALA A 234 -16.64 21.09 -16.73
N ASP A 235 -15.54 21.80 -16.99
CA ASP A 235 -14.58 21.50 -18.05
C ASP A 235 -13.15 21.30 -17.51
N GLY A 236 -12.97 20.95 -16.24
CA GLY A 236 -11.64 20.63 -15.71
C GLY A 236 -11.47 20.90 -14.22
N PHE A 237 -10.26 21.26 -13.83
CA PHE A 237 -9.94 21.53 -12.42
C PHE A 237 -8.84 22.57 -12.25
N GLU A 238 -8.87 23.24 -11.11
CA GLU A 238 -7.89 24.22 -10.67
C GLU A 238 -7.27 23.76 -9.35
N VAL A 239 -5.99 24.06 -9.13
CA VAL A 239 -5.27 23.67 -7.92
C VAL A 239 -4.58 24.87 -7.29
N SER A 240 -4.93 25.17 -6.04
CA SER A 240 -4.37 26.27 -5.24
C SER A 240 -3.38 25.74 -4.19
N ARG A 241 -2.52 26.59 -3.61
CA ARG A 241 -1.60 26.14 -2.53
C ARG A 241 -2.26 26.15 -1.15
N SER A 242 -3.31 26.95 -1.00
CA SER A 242 -4.10 27.08 0.22
C SER A 242 -5.51 27.58 -0.10
N ASP A 243 -6.45 27.31 0.80
CA ASP A 243 -7.87 27.66 0.64
C ASP A 243 -8.13 29.17 0.47
N ASN A 244 -7.18 30.01 0.91
CA ASN A 244 -7.27 31.48 0.84
C ASN A 244 -6.51 32.09 -0.35
N GLU A 245 -5.89 31.28 -1.21
CA GLU A 245 -5.15 31.78 -2.37
C GLU A 245 -6.11 32.13 -3.50
N LYS A 246 -6.07 33.39 -3.96
CA LYS A 246 -6.96 33.90 -5.02
C LYS A 246 -6.67 33.32 -6.41
N GLU A 247 -5.47 32.79 -6.63
CA GLU A 247 -5.02 32.35 -7.95
C GLU A 247 -4.38 30.96 -7.87
N PRO A 248 -4.93 29.96 -8.58
CA PRO A 248 -4.40 28.62 -8.58
C PRO A 248 -2.99 28.57 -9.19
N PHE A 249 -2.16 27.65 -8.71
CA PHE A 249 -0.84 27.42 -9.30
C PHE A 249 -0.91 26.51 -10.53
N VAL A 250 -1.95 25.68 -10.64
CA VAL A 250 -2.25 24.87 -11.84
C VAL A 250 -3.72 25.05 -12.22
N LYS A 251 -3.99 25.27 -13.50
CA LYS A 251 -5.34 25.21 -14.06
C LYS A 251 -5.35 24.28 -15.26
N CYS A 252 -6.20 23.27 -15.24
CA CYS A 252 -6.41 22.34 -16.33
C CYS A 252 -7.83 22.52 -16.86
N LYS A 253 -7.95 22.83 -18.16
CA LYS A 253 -9.23 23.11 -18.81
C LYS A 253 -9.36 22.36 -20.13
N LEU A 254 -10.39 21.54 -20.24
CA LEU A 254 -10.85 20.87 -21.45
C LEU A 254 -11.50 21.89 -22.39
N THR A 255 -11.22 21.73 -23.67
CA THR A 255 -11.74 22.53 -24.78
C THR A 255 -11.98 21.62 -25.97
N ASP A 256 -12.76 22.07 -26.95
CA ASP A 256 -13.02 21.31 -28.19
C ASP A 256 -11.72 20.93 -28.94
N GLU A 257 -10.67 21.76 -28.80
CA GLU A 257 -9.38 21.56 -29.46
C GLU A 257 -8.42 20.64 -28.67
N GLY A 258 -8.70 20.38 -27.39
CA GLY A 258 -7.88 19.55 -26.51
C GLY A 258 -7.80 20.10 -25.07
N LEU A 259 -6.67 19.85 -24.40
CA LEU A 259 -6.43 20.24 -23.01
C LEU A 259 -5.53 21.47 -22.91
N VAL A 260 -5.96 22.44 -22.11
CA VAL A 260 -5.21 23.65 -21.78
C VAL A 260 -4.69 23.54 -20.34
N VAL A 261 -3.38 23.65 -20.14
CA VAL A 261 -2.73 23.57 -18.83
C VAL A 261 -1.97 24.86 -18.55
N THR A 262 -2.41 25.64 -17.58
CA THR A 262 -1.78 26.90 -17.18
C THR A 262 -1.06 26.73 -15.85
N LEU A 263 0.21 27.16 -15.81
CA LEU A 263 1.05 27.11 -14.61
C LEU A 263 1.37 28.51 -14.10
N LYS A 264 1.33 28.72 -12.78
CA LYS A 264 1.70 30.00 -12.18
C LYS A 264 3.23 30.13 -12.12
N ASN A 265 3.73 31.22 -12.73
CA ASN A 265 5.09 31.76 -12.64
C ASN A 265 6.26 30.80 -12.95
N THR A 266 6.01 29.66 -13.60
CA THR A 266 7.07 28.68 -13.88
C THR A 266 6.86 28.00 -15.22
N SER A 267 7.94 27.85 -15.99
CA SER A 267 8.00 27.03 -17.19
C SER A 267 9.21 26.11 -17.15
N HIS A 268 9.11 24.95 -17.81
CA HIS A 268 10.24 24.05 -18.02
C HIS A 268 10.38 23.73 -19.50
N LYS A 269 11.57 23.35 -19.95
CA LYS A 269 11.77 23.03 -21.36
C LYS A 269 11.12 21.69 -21.68
N LEU A 270 10.18 21.71 -22.63
CA LEU A 270 9.51 20.54 -23.19
C LEU A 270 10.03 20.29 -24.62
N LYS A 271 9.93 19.05 -25.09
CA LYS A 271 10.43 18.58 -26.41
C LYS A 271 9.43 18.88 -27.52
N HIS A 272 8.15 18.63 -27.28
CA HIS A 272 7.07 18.71 -28.26
C HIS A 272 6.17 19.92 -28.04
N PHE A 273 5.95 20.31 -26.80
CA PHE A 273 5.09 21.45 -26.47
C PHE A 273 5.89 22.68 -26.05
N LYS A 274 5.23 23.85 -26.05
CA LYS A 274 5.83 25.12 -25.62
C LYS A 274 4.83 25.90 -24.77
N TYR A 275 5.34 26.55 -23.74
CA TYR A 275 4.59 27.51 -22.95
C TYR A 275 4.44 28.81 -23.74
N ASP A 276 3.24 29.40 -23.71
CA ASP A 276 3.01 30.75 -24.21
C ASP A 276 3.43 31.82 -23.18
N HIS A 277 3.16 33.09 -23.50
CA HIS A 277 3.47 34.23 -22.63
C HIS A 277 2.70 34.23 -21.31
N ALA A 278 1.62 33.45 -21.20
CA ALA A 278 0.83 33.27 -19.99
C ALA A 278 1.17 31.96 -19.25
N ASN A 279 2.32 31.34 -19.54
CA ASN A 279 2.73 30.03 -19.01
C ASN A 279 1.67 28.95 -19.24
N THR A 280 0.99 29.01 -20.39
CA THR A 280 -0.05 28.07 -20.77
C THR A 280 0.46 27.10 -21.84
N LEU A 281 0.10 25.84 -21.65
CA LEU A 281 0.35 24.71 -22.54
C LEU A 281 -0.95 24.31 -23.22
N ARG A 282 -0.90 24.01 -24.52
CA ARG A 282 -2.04 23.46 -25.26
C ARG A 282 -1.68 22.08 -25.79
N ILE A 283 -2.45 21.08 -25.43
CA ILE A 283 -2.26 19.68 -25.81
C ILE A 283 -3.47 19.28 -26.66
N GLY A 284 -3.26 18.99 -27.95
CA GLY A 284 -4.35 18.68 -28.85
C GLY A 284 -4.93 17.28 -28.63
N ASN A 285 -6.15 17.05 -29.15
CA ASN A 285 -6.90 15.80 -29.00
C ASN A 285 -6.15 14.51 -29.40
N LYS A 286 -5.11 14.61 -30.24
CA LYS A 286 -4.33 13.47 -30.75
C LYS A 286 -2.87 13.45 -30.27
N ASP A 287 -2.53 14.31 -29.30
CA ASP A 287 -1.13 14.51 -28.88
C ASP A 287 -0.72 13.62 -27.68
N ARG A 288 -1.52 12.62 -27.31
CA ARG A 288 -1.28 11.73 -26.16
C ARG A 288 0.14 11.15 -26.10
N THR A 289 0.64 10.61 -27.22
CA THR A 289 2.00 10.04 -27.28
C THR A 289 3.08 11.11 -27.04
N LYS A 290 2.92 12.30 -27.63
CA LYS A 290 3.85 13.42 -27.44
C LYS A 290 3.81 13.90 -25.99
N PHE A 291 2.62 13.94 -25.40
CA PHE A 291 2.43 14.28 -23.98
C PHE A 291 3.20 13.32 -23.08
N LEU A 292 3.05 12.00 -23.28
CA LEU A 292 3.74 11.01 -22.46
C LEU A 292 5.27 11.16 -22.51
N GLU A 293 5.84 11.51 -23.66
CA GLU A 293 7.27 11.80 -23.80
C GLU A 293 7.70 13.06 -23.00
N ASP A 294 6.84 14.08 -22.95
CA ASP A 294 7.12 15.33 -22.25
C ASP A 294 6.70 15.33 -20.77
N PHE A 295 5.93 14.35 -20.34
CA PHE A 295 5.29 14.35 -19.04
C PHE A 295 6.31 14.38 -17.90
N ALA A 296 7.45 13.69 -18.04
CA ALA A 296 8.52 13.74 -17.05
C ALA A 296 9.08 15.17 -16.81
N ASN A 297 9.11 16.01 -17.86
CA ASN A 297 9.54 17.40 -17.75
C ASN A 297 8.41 18.30 -17.26
N LEU A 298 7.15 18.01 -17.64
CA LEU A 298 5.99 18.71 -17.09
C LEU A 298 5.87 18.48 -15.56
N LYS A 299 6.13 17.26 -15.07
CA LYS A 299 6.18 16.96 -13.63
C LYS A 299 7.12 17.89 -12.86
N LYS A 300 8.30 18.20 -13.42
CA LYS A 300 9.24 19.15 -12.82
C LYS A 300 8.67 20.57 -12.80
N ALA A 301 8.00 20.99 -13.87
CA ALA A 301 7.33 22.29 -13.92
C ALA A 301 6.21 22.39 -12.87
N LEU A 302 5.41 21.33 -12.69
CA LEU A 302 4.36 21.26 -11.67
C LEU A 302 4.92 21.35 -10.24
N ILE A 303 6.03 20.65 -9.96
CA ILE A 303 6.75 20.77 -8.68
C ILE A 303 7.24 22.20 -8.43
N LEU A 304 7.85 22.82 -9.44
CA LEU A 304 8.33 24.20 -9.33
C LEU A 304 7.17 25.17 -9.12
N SER A 305 6.07 24.99 -9.86
CA SER A 305 4.88 25.84 -9.73
C SER A 305 4.27 25.74 -8.34
N LYS A 306 4.23 24.55 -7.73
CA LYS A 306 3.77 24.38 -6.35
C LYS A 306 4.62 25.18 -5.36
N ASN A 307 5.94 25.24 -5.57
CA ASN A 307 6.90 25.83 -4.63
C ASN A 307 7.23 27.32 -4.89
N SER A 308 6.80 27.88 -6.02
CA SER A 308 6.98 29.30 -6.37
C SER A 308 6.06 30.21 -5.57
#